data_AF-A0A2V8H6P8-F1
#
_entry.id   AF-A0A2V8H6P8-F1
#
_cell.length_a   1.000
_cell.length_b   1.000
_cell.length_c   1.000
_cell.angle_alpha   90.00
_cell.angle_beta   90.00
_cell.angle_gamma   90.00
#
_symmetry.space_group_name_H-M   'P 1'
#
loop_
_entity.id
_entity.type
_entity.pdbx_description
1 polymer ?
#
loop_
_entity_poly.entity_id
_entity_poly.type
_entity_poly.pdbx_seq_one_letter_code
_entity_poly.pdbx_strand_id
1 'polypeptide(L)'
;MGANDYRWNIANCNTTLMHPGDLFNPEPGNMVGPTKQGMDDLIAKDFGAYWDTVNNRVASSMHPSPRVVIIPLFDPYYYATGKANGRNASLKFVNYLGFFVEEMRGNEVWGRITPIGGLIDRRAGPPPPKAFPHAIRLVQ
;
A
#
# COMPACT_ATOMS: atom_id res chain seq x y z
N MET A 1 3.71 -6.43 15.28
CA MET A 1 2.45 -7.16 15.05
C MET A 1 2.77 -8.63 14.89
N GLY A 2 1.78 -9.52 14.95
CA GLY A 2 1.96 -10.95 14.69
C GLY A 2 1.62 -11.34 13.25
N ALA A 3 1.90 -12.58 12.86
CA ALA A 3 1.57 -13.13 11.54
C ALA A 3 0.07 -13.04 11.19
N ASN A 4 -0.82 -13.18 12.19
CA ASN A 4 -2.28 -13.07 12.00
C ASN A 4 -2.73 -11.64 11.69
N ASP A 5 -2.18 -10.64 12.40
CA ASP A 5 -2.47 -9.22 12.13
C ASP A 5 -1.95 -8.82 10.74
N TYR A 6 -0.77 -9.32 10.36
CA TYR A 6 -0.18 -9.11 9.04
C TYR A 6 -1.08 -9.67 7.92
N ARG A 7 -1.53 -10.93 8.04
CA ARG A 7 -2.50 -11.53 7.11
C ARG A 7 -3.80 -10.72 7.06
N TRP A 8 -4.33 -10.33 8.22
CA TRP A 8 -5.59 -9.58 8.29
C TRP A 8 -5.47 -8.22 7.60
N ASN A 9 -4.35 -7.52 7.79
CA ASN A 9 -4.07 -6.24 7.14
C ASN A 9 -4.02 -6.36 5.62
N ILE A 10 -3.45 -7.45 5.09
CA ILE A 10 -3.45 -7.74 3.66
C ILE A 10 -4.89 -7.91 3.15
N ALA A 11 -5.69 -8.74 3.83
CA ALA A 11 -7.03 -9.06 3.37
C ALA A 11 -8.02 -7.90 3.55
N ASN A 12 -7.87 -7.05 4.58
CA ASN A 12 -8.91 -6.11 5.05
C ASN A 12 -8.51 -4.63 5.03
N CYS A 13 -7.31 -4.30 4.57
CA CYS A 13 -6.71 -2.96 4.61
C CYS A 13 -6.39 -2.49 6.05
N ASN A 14 -5.17 -1.96 6.23
CA ASN A 14 -4.77 -1.30 7.46
C ASN A 14 -5.11 0.20 7.38
N THR A 15 -5.87 0.71 8.34
CA THR A 15 -6.32 2.12 8.37
C THR A 15 -5.33 3.08 9.02
N THR A 16 -4.12 2.61 9.37
CA THR A 16 -3.07 3.45 9.95
C THR A 16 -2.60 4.47 8.91
N LEU A 17 -2.75 5.75 9.23
CA LEU A 17 -2.18 6.84 8.44
C LEU A 17 -0.71 6.98 8.80
N MET A 18 0.18 6.76 7.81
CA MET A 18 1.60 7.07 7.89
C MET A 18 1.86 8.47 7.32
N HIS A 19 2.68 9.24 8.02
CA HIS A 19 3.07 10.60 7.65
C HIS A 19 4.49 10.63 7.06
N PRO A 20 4.76 11.47 6.04
CA PRO A 20 6.11 11.60 5.48
C PRO A 20 7.17 11.85 6.55
N GLY A 21 8.20 10.99 6.58
CA GLY A 21 9.28 11.04 7.57
C GLY A 21 9.14 10.06 8.73
N ASP A 22 7.97 9.45 8.92
CA ASP A 22 7.78 8.39 9.92
C ASP A 22 8.76 7.23 9.71
N LEU A 23 9.25 6.68 10.81
CA LEU A 23 10.21 5.57 10.83
C LEU A 23 9.54 4.29 11.29
N PHE A 24 9.59 3.25 10.47
CA PHE A 24 9.04 1.93 10.78
C PHE A 24 10.15 0.90 10.90
N ASN A 25 10.06 0.01 11.89
CA ASN A 25 11.00 -1.10 11.98
C ASN A 25 10.48 -2.27 11.14
N PRO A 26 11.33 -2.89 10.30
CA PRO A 26 10.93 -4.08 9.55
C PRO A 26 10.61 -5.22 10.52
N GLU A 27 9.49 -5.92 10.31
CA GLU A 27 9.11 -7.04 11.17
C GLU A 27 10.03 -8.25 10.94
N PRO A 28 10.59 -8.85 12.01
CA PRO A 28 11.36 -10.08 11.88
C PRO A 28 10.42 -11.28 11.72
N GLY A 29 10.65 -12.13 10.71
CA GLY A 29 9.93 -13.40 10.55
C GLY A 29 9.79 -13.88 9.09
N ASN A 30 9.47 -15.16 8.91
CA ASN A 30 9.15 -15.74 7.60
C ASN A 30 7.69 -15.44 7.22
N MET A 31 7.46 -14.31 6.56
CA MET A 31 6.10 -13.81 6.26
C MET A 31 5.44 -14.47 5.03
N VAL A 32 6.11 -15.42 4.36
CA VAL A 32 5.65 -16.00 3.08
C VAL A 32 4.26 -16.65 3.18
N GLY A 33 4.03 -17.49 4.20
CA GLY A 33 2.74 -18.18 4.39
C GLY A 33 1.57 -17.22 4.62
N PRO A 34 1.68 -16.32 5.62
CA PRO A 34 0.69 -15.25 5.85
C PRO A 34 0.44 -14.35 4.63
N THR A 35 1.47 -14.05 3.83
CA THR A 35 1.32 -13.27 2.59
C THR A 35 0.41 -13.99 1.61
N LYS A 36 0.67 -15.28 1.33
CA LYS A 36 -0.13 -16.05 0.37
C LYS A 36 -1.59 -16.10 0.78
N GLN A 37 -1.84 -16.47 2.03
CA GLN A 37 -3.21 -16.62 2.50
C GLN A 37 -3.96 -15.28 2.53
N GLY A 38 -3.29 -14.20 2.92
CA GLY A 38 -3.89 -12.86 2.87
C GLY A 38 -4.24 -12.43 1.44
N MET A 39 -3.40 -12.75 0.45
CA MET A 39 -3.69 -12.41 -0.94
C MET A 39 -4.80 -13.27 -1.54
N ASP A 40 -4.83 -14.57 -1.24
CA ASP A 40 -5.94 -15.44 -1.64
C ASP A 40 -7.26 -14.89 -1.09
N ASP A 41 -7.29 -14.49 0.19
CA ASP A 41 -8.44 -13.86 0.84
C ASP A 41 -8.81 -12.51 0.16
N LEU A 42 -7.82 -11.69 -0.20
CA LEU A 42 -8.03 -10.40 -0.88
C LEU A 42 -8.61 -10.59 -2.29
N ILE A 43 -8.06 -11.52 -3.07
CA ILE A 43 -8.50 -11.82 -4.44
C ILE A 43 -9.93 -12.38 -4.40
N ALA A 44 -10.23 -13.25 -3.44
CA ALA A 44 -11.56 -13.83 -3.28
C ALA A 44 -12.67 -12.79 -3.04
N LYS A 45 -12.34 -11.63 -2.45
CA LYS A 45 -13.32 -10.54 -2.23
C LYS A 45 -13.83 -9.91 -3.53
N ASP A 46 -13.05 -9.96 -4.59
CA ASP A 46 -13.41 -9.40 -5.89
C ASP A 46 -12.80 -10.24 -7.01
N PHE A 47 -13.22 -11.51 -7.04
CA PHE A 47 -12.68 -12.51 -7.94
C PHE A 47 -12.87 -12.14 -9.42
N GLY A 48 -13.97 -11.45 -9.74
CA GLY A 48 -14.29 -11.01 -11.09
C GLY A 48 -13.53 -9.77 -11.56
N ALA A 49 -12.75 -9.10 -10.69
CA ALA A 49 -11.98 -7.94 -11.10
C ALA A 49 -10.83 -8.30 -12.04
N TYR A 50 -10.66 -7.51 -13.08
CA TYR A 50 -9.58 -7.66 -14.05
C TYR A 50 -9.11 -6.29 -14.55
N TRP A 51 -7.94 -6.26 -15.19
CA TRP A 51 -7.47 -5.08 -15.88
C TRP A 51 -8.06 -4.98 -17.28
N ASP A 52 -8.85 -3.94 -17.54
CA ASP A 52 -9.34 -3.61 -18.87
C ASP A 52 -8.24 -2.87 -19.64
N THR A 53 -7.60 -3.58 -20.58
CA THR A 53 -6.52 -3.04 -21.41
C THR A 53 -7.00 -2.03 -22.45
N VAL A 54 -8.29 -2.04 -22.81
CA VAL A 54 -8.85 -1.09 -23.79
C VAL A 54 -9.03 0.27 -23.12
N ASN A 55 -9.56 0.27 -21.89
CA ASN A 55 -9.83 1.50 -21.15
C ASN A 55 -8.75 1.87 -20.12
N ASN A 56 -7.69 1.07 -19.99
CA ASN A 56 -6.58 1.23 -19.02
C ASN A 56 -7.06 1.47 -17.58
N ARG A 57 -7.97 0.61 -17.11
CA ARG A 57 -8.54 0.71 -15.76
C ARG A 57 -8.89 -0.65 -15.18
N VAL A 58 -9.11 -0.69 -13.87
CA VAL A 58 -9.71 -1.86 -13.21
C VAL A 58 -11.18 -1.94 -13.58
N ALA A 59 -11.59 -3.07 -14.17
CA ALA A 59 -12.98 -3.43 -14.36
C ALA A 59 -13.42 -4.34 -13.21
N SER A 60 -14.44 -3.92 -12.48
CA SER A 60 -14.99 -4.63 -11.33
C SER A 60 -16.44 -4.20 -11.11
N SER A 61 -17.25 -5.05 -10.50
CA SER A 61 -18.57 -4.69 -9.98
C SER A 61 -18.51 -3.91 -8.66
N MET A 62 -17.32 -3.77 -8.06
CA MET A 62 -17.07 -3.05 -6.81
C MET A 62 -16.32 -1.74 -7.10
N HIS A 63 -16.74 -0.65 -6.43
CA HIS A 63 -16.20 0.69 -6.66
C HIS A 63 -15.92 1.42 -5.33
N PRO A 64 -14.65 1.47 -4.88
CA PRO A 64 -13.45 0.87 -5.50
C PRO A 64 -13.41 -0.66 -5.31
N SER A 65 -12.68 -1.35 -6.19
CA SER A 65 -12.34 -2.75 -5.99
C SER A 65 -11.45 -2.89 -4.75
N PRO A 66 -11.71 -3.85 -3.83
CA PRO A 66 -10.83 -4.10 -2.69
C PRO A 66 -9.42 -4.53 -3.11
N ARG A 67 -9.24 -5.01 -4.35
CA ARG A 67 -7.94 -5.39 -4.92
C ARG A 67 -7.10 -4.20 -5.37
N VAL A 68 -7.63 -2.98 -5.34
CA VAL A 68 -6.84 -1.75 -5.45
C VAL A 68 -6.37 -1.37 -4.05
N VAL A 69 -5.10 -1.67 -3.77
CA VAL A 69 -4.47 -1.46 -2.47
C VAL A 69 -3.52 -0.27 -2.51
N ILE A 70 -3.24 0.26 -1.32
CA ILE A 70 -2.27 1.33 -1.12
C ILE A 70 -1.00 0.72 -0.53
N ILE A 71 0.13 0.92 -1.22
CA ILE A 71 1.45 0.45 -0.78
C ILE A 71 2.25 1.65 -0.26
N PRO A 72 2.68 1.65 1.01
CA PRO A 72 3.60 2.66 1.51
C PRO A 72 5.00 2.47 0.88
N LEU A 73 5.57 3.56 0.40
CA LEU A 73 6.91 3.63 -0.16
C LEU A 73 7.87 4.15 0.91
N PHE A 74 9.10 3.61 0.90
CA PHE A 74 10.18 4.05 1.77
C PHE A 74 11.34 4.65 0.98
N ASP A 75 12.18 5.44 1.66
CA ASP A 75 13.42 5.99 1.10
C ASP A 75 14.50 4.89 0.96
N PRO A 76 14.84 4.45 -0.27
CA PRO A 76 15.81 3.38 -0.47
C PRO A 76 17.23 3.79 -0.13
N TYR A 77 17.57 5.08 -0.28
CA TYR A 77 18.90 5.59 0.06
C TYR A 77 19.10 5.62 1.57
N TYR A 78 18.11 6.12 2.31
CA TYR A 78 18.10 6.07 3.78
C TYR A 78 18.25 4.62 4.29
N TYR A 79 17.49 3.69 3.71
CA TYR A 79 17.57 2.29 4.11
C TYR A 79 18.95 1.67 3.82
N ALA A 80 19.46 1.82 2.59
CA ALA A 80 20.73 1.23 2.18
C ALA A 80 21.92 1.76 3.00
N THR A 81 21.98 3.07 3.22
CA THR A 81 23.03 3.69 4.05
C THR A 81 22.91 3.27 5.51
N GLY A 82 21.70 3.14 6.06
CA GLY A 82 21.47 2.61 7.41
C GLY A 82 22.01 1.19 7.57
N LYS A 83 21.72 0.29 6.62
CA LYS A 83 22.20 -1.10 6.62
C LYS A 83 23.73 -1.18 6.50
N ALA A 84 24.33 -0.39 5.61
CA ALA A 84 25.78 -0.36 5.40
C ALA A 84 26.54 0.05 6.67
N ASN A 85 25.96 0.90 7.50
CA ASN A 85 26.54 1.36 8.77
C ASN A 85 26.20 0.45 9.97
N GLY A 86 25.68 -0.76 9.74
CA GLY A 86 25.39 -1.74 10.80
C GLY A 86 24.21 -1.38 11.71
N ARG A 87 23.39 -0.38 11.36
CA ARG A 87 22.16 -0.08 12.10
C ARG A 87 21.05 -1.05 11.70
N ASN A 88 20.16 -1.35 12.66
CA ASN A 88 18.80 -1.78 12.32
C ASN A 88 18.16 -0.66 11.49
N ALA A 89 18.18 -0.81 10.17
CA ALA A 89 17.71 0.23 9.27
C ALA A 89 16.18 0.25 9.28
N SER A 90 15.63 1.32 9.85
CA SER A 90 14.21 1.63 9.77
C SER A 90 13.84 1.99 8.33
N LEU A 91 12.58 1.72 7.96
CA LEU A 91 11.95 2.15 6.73
C LEU A 91 11.39 3.56 6.95
N LYS A 92 12.02 4.56 6.32
CA LYS A 92 11.53 5.93 6.36
C LYS A 92 10.44 6.11 5.31
N PHE A 93 9.20 6.32 5.74
CA PHE A 93 8.07 6.53 4.85
C PHE A 93 8.20 7.83 4.05
N VAL A 94 7.95 7.77 2.74
CA VAL A 94 8.06 8.94 1.85
C VAL A 94 6.80 9.23 1.06
N ASN A 95 6.05 8.20 0.65
CA ASN A 95 4.85 8.39 -0.16
C ASN A 95 4.01 7.11 -0.21
N TYR A 96 2.86 7.17 -0.88
CA TYR A 96 2.03 6.01 -1.21
C TYR A 96 2.01 5.74 -2.70
N LEU A 97 1.77 4.47 -3.04
CA LEU A 97 1.55 3.99 -4.40
C LEU A 97 0.23 3.21 -4.45
N GLY A 98 -0.61 3.50 -5.45
CA GLY A 98 -1.75 2.67 -5.77
C GLY A 98 -1.34 1.44 -6.57
N PHE A 99 -1.86 0.28 -6.19
CA PHE A 99 -1.56 -0.98 -6.87
C PHE A 99 -2.79 -1.87 -6.98
N PHE A 100 -3.11 -2.30 -8.19
CA PHE A 100 -4.13 -3.31 -8.44
C PHE A 100 -3.51 -4.70 -8.43
N VAL A 101 -3.94 -5.55 -7.51
CA VAL A 101 -3.50 -6.95 -7.37
C VAL A 101 -4.23 -7.81 -8.40
N GLU A 102 -3.50 -8.31 -9.41
CA GLU A 102 -4.05 -9.19 -10.45
C GLU A 102 -4.05 -10.65 -10.00
N GLU A 103 -2.93 -11.12 -9.46
CA GLU A 103 -2.79 -12.52 -9.05
C GLU A 103 -1.54 -12.72 -8.17
N MET A 104 -1.45 -13.91 -7.59
CA MET A 104 -0.21 -14.44 -7.05
C MET A 104 0.38 -15.49 -7.98
N ARG A 105 1.66 -15.35 -8.32
CA ARG A 105 2.43 -16.35 -9.07
C ARG A 105 3.59 -16.86 -8.22
N GLY A 106 3.46 -18.07 -7.71
CA GLY A 106 4.41 -18.63 -6.75
C GLY A 106 4.50 -17.76 -5.50
N ASN A 107 5.65 -17.13 -5.26
CA ASN A 107 5.89 -16.25 -4.11
C ASN A 107 5.81 -14.76 -4.47
N GLU A 108 5.33 -14.43 -5.66
CA GLU A 108 5.26 -13.05 -6.15
C GLU A 108 3.81 -12.59 -6.30
N VAL A 109 3.56 -11.31 -6.01
CA VAL A 109 2.29 -10.65 -6.30
C VAL A 109 2.45 -9.88 -7.60
N TRP A 110 1.64 -10.22 -8.58
CA TRP A 110 1.61 -9.56 -9.88
C TRP A 110 0.45 -8.58 -9.95
N GLY A 111 0.66 -7.45 -10.60
CA GLY A 111 -0.33 -6.39 -10.67
C GLY A 111 0.17 -5.13 -11.35
N ARG A 112 -0.62 -4.07 -11.25
CA ARG A 112 -0.40 -2.81 -11.97
C ARG A 112 -0.43 -1.62 -11.05
N ILE A 113 0.44 -0.65 -11.34
CA ILE A 113 0.36 0.66 -10.71
C ILE A 113 -0.92 1.34 -11.18
N THR A 114 -1.71 1.84 -10.23
CA THR A 114 -2.95 2.56 -10.52
C THR A 114 -2.95 3.91 -9.80
N PRO A 115 -3.65 4.92 -10.34
CA PRO A 115 -3.97 6.09 -9.54
C PRO A 115 -4.83 5.66 -8.34
N ILE A 116 -4.62 6.32 -7.21
CA ILE A 116 -5.47 6.22 -6.03
C ILE A 116 -6.03 7.60 -5.71
N GLY A 117 -7.21 7.63 -5.07
CA GLY A 117 -7.70 8.87 -4.47
C GLY A 117 -6.68 9.38 -3.46
N GLY A 118 -6.46 10.71 -3.43
CA GLY A 118 -5.58 11.33 -2.44
C GLY A 118 -6.02 11.00 -1.01
N LEU A 119 -5.06 10.84 -0.11
CA LEU A 119 -5.35 10.60 1.31
C LEU A 119 -5.72 11.91 1.99
N ILE A 120 -6.81 11.87 2.75
CA ILE A 120 -7.27 13.00 3.57
C ILE A 120 -7.05 12.62 5.03
N ASP A 121 -6.13 13.31 5.69
CA ASP A 121 -6.02 13.26 7.14
C ASP A 121 -7.05 14.21 7.76
N ARG A 122 -8.15 13.65 8.26
CA ARG A 122 -9.23 14.42 8.92
C ARG A 122 -8.82 14.98 10.28
N ARG A 123 -7.69 14.55 10.82
CA ARG A 123 -7.14 15.00 12.11
C ARG A 123 -5.97 15.96 11.94
N ALA A 124 -5.51 16.19 10.70
CA ALA A 124 -4.51 17.20 10.43
C ALA A 124 -5.04 18.58 10.82
N GLY A 125 -4.22 19.33 11.54
CA GLY A 125 -4.49 20.74 11.82
C GLY A 125 -4.51 21.59 10.53
N PRO A 126 -4.85 22.89 10.63
CA PRO A 126 -4.87 23.77 9.47
C PRO A 126 -3.53 23.74 8.72
N PRO A 127 -3.54 23.71 7.37
CA PRO A 127 -2.32 23.64 6.58
C PRO A 127 -1.45 24.89 6.84
N PRO A 128 -0.12 24.76 6.88
CA PRO A 128 0.77 25.92 6.95
C PRO A 128 0.51 26.89 5.77
N PRO A 129 0.67 28.22 5.95
CA PRO A 129 0.30 29.23 4.94
C PRO A 129 0.97 29.11 3.56
N LYS A 130 2.00 28.25 3.43
CA LYS A 130 2.74 28.00 2.18
C LYS A 130 2.76 26.52 1.78
N ALA A 131 1.95 25.68 2.42
CA ALA A 131 1.86 24.28 2.04
C ALA A 131 1.07 24.17 0.73
N PHE A 132 1.68 23.58 -0.29
CA PHE A 132 0.94 23.10 -1.44
C PHE A 132 -0.01 21.99 -0.95
N PRO A 133 -1.29 21.97 -1.36
CA PRO A 133 -2.18 20.88 -0.99
C PRO A 133 -1.67 19.57 -1.62
N HIS A 134 -1.30 18.60 -0.78
CA HIS A 134 -0.89 17.26 -1.22
C HIS A 134 -2.08 16.38 -1.63
N ALA A 135 -3.32 16.84 -1.40
CA ALA A 135 -4.53 16.17 -1.86
C ALA A 135 -5.49 17.19 -2.48
N ILE A 136 -5.34 17.44 -3.78
CA ILE A 136 -6.41 18.03 -4.60
C ILE A 136 -7.11 16.88 -5.31
N ARG A 137 -8.34 16.54 -4.90
CA ARG A 137 -9.23 15.70 -5.71
C ARG A 137 -10.22 16.62 -6.42
N LEU A 138 -9.89 17.03 -7.64
CA LEU A 138 -10.86 17.59 -8.58
C LEU A 138 -11.55 16.41 -9.27
N VAL A 139 -12.83 16.21 -8.99
CA VAL A 139 -13.70 15.33 -9.77
C VAL A 139 -14.55 16.22 -10.67
N GLN A 140 -14.48 15.97 -11.98
CA GLN A 140 -15.58 16.26 -12.90
C GLN A 140 -16.48 15.03 -12.97
#